data_AF-A0A136KTF0-F1
#
_entry.id   AF-A0A136KTF0-F1
#
_cell.length_a   1.000
_cell.length_b   1.000
_cell.length_c   1.000
_cell.angle_alpha   90.00
_cell.angle_beta   90.00
_cell.angle_gamma   90.00
#
_symmetry.space_group_name_H-M   'P 1'
#
loop_
_entity.id
_entity.type
_entity.pdbx_description
1 polymer ?
#
loop_
_entity_poly.entity_id
_entity_poly.type
_entity_poly.pdbx_seq_one_letter_code
_entity_poly.pdbx_strand_id
1 'polypeptide(L)'
;MKKISDYKDLFSIPTAKDKLLLFHNILETKEDMTAQLALALLKTIHKELSQPNVKDRSVYKYYAEQIEALRFNAPMALQQVVSSWHLQKTTAEKG
;
A
#
# COMPACT_ATOMS: atom_id res chain seq x y z
N MET A 1 -2.34 21.74 5.50
CA MET A 1 -2.23 20.33 5.05
C MET A 1 -0.93 20.20 4.27
N LYS A 2 -0.02 19.32 4.70
CA LYS A 2 1.32 19.18 4.11
C LYS A 2 1.15 18.41 2.78
N LYS A 3 1.36 19.08 1.64
CA LYS A 3 1.39 18.40 0.34
C LYS A 3 2.53 17.37 0.38
N ILE A 4 2.21 16.11 0.08
CA ILE A 4 3.19 15.05 -0.08
C ILE A 4 3.83 15.29 -1.45
N SER A 5 4.75 16.25 -1.52
CA SER A 5 5.36 16.68 -2.78
C SER A 5 6.45 15.72 -3.27
N ASP A 6 6.84 14.73 -2.47
CA ASP A 6 7.91 13.81 -2.86
C ASP A 6 7.66 12.40 -2.29
N TYR A 7 7.70 11.40 -3.19
CA TYR A 7 7.54 9.97 -2.84
C TYR A 7 8.60 9.49 -1.84
N LYS A 8 9.70 10.23 -1.64
CA LYS A 8 10.75 9.93 -0.67
C LYS A 8 10.29 10.06 0.78
N ASP A 9 9.34 10.95 1.08
CA ASP A 9 8.79 11.09 2.45
C ASP A 9 8.00 9.84 2.87
N LEU A 10 7.43 9.08 1.94
CA LEU A 10 6.69 7.84 2.21
C LEU A 10 7.55 6.78 2.91
N PHE A 11 8.84 6.76 2.60
CA PHE A 11 9.81 5.82 3.17
C PHE A 11 10.43 6.33 4.47
N SER A 12 10.23 7.60 4.82
CA SER A 12 10.62 8.17 6.11
C SER A 12 9.60 7.90 7.22
N ILE A 13 8.44 7.34 6.86
CA ILE A 13 7.37 7.02 7.80
C ILE A 13 7.75 5.76 8.61
N PRO A 14 7.78 5.84 9.94
CA PRO A 14 8.44 4.84 10.79
C PRO A 14 7.66 3.53 10.93
N THR A 15 6.33 3.54 10.78
CA THR A 15 5.51 2.33 11.05
C THR A 15 4.52 2.01 9.94
N ALA A 16 4.16 0.73 9.82
CA ALA A 16 3.11 0.25 8.91
C ALA A 16 1.75 0.94 9.18
N LYS A 17 1.46 1.27 10.44
CA LYS A 17 0.23 1.97 10.84
C LYS A 17 0.18 3.40 10.28
N ASP A 18 1.28 4.14 10.37
CA ASP A 18 1.35 5.50 9.84
C ASP A 18 1.27 5.52 8.30
N LYS A 19 1.89 4.53 7.64
CA LYS A 19 1.78 4.35 6.19
C LYS A 19 0.35 4.01 5.76
N LEU A 20 -0.36 3.20 6.54
CA LEU A 20 -1.77 2.90 6.32
C LEU A 20 -2.66 4.14 6.48
N LEU A 21 -2.42 4.96 7.51
CA LEU A 21 -3.16 6.21 7.71
C LEU A 21 -2.94 7.17 6.54
N LEU A 22 -1.72 7.24 6.02
CA LEU A 22 -1.43 8.05 4.85
C LEU A 22 -2.14 7.53 3.60
N PHE A 23 -2.10 6.22 3.37
CA PHE A 23 -2.81 5.59 2.27
C PHE A 23 -4.32 5.86 2.34
N HIS A 24 -4.90 5.78 3.54
CA HIS A 24 -6.30 6.12 3.77
C HIS A 24 -6.61 7.58 3.41
N ASN A 25 -5.81 8.53 3.90
CA ASN A 25 -5.99 9.96 3.59
C ASN A 25 -5.90 10.24 2.08
N ILE A 26 -4.97 9.59 1.37
CA ILE A 26 -4.84 9.74 -0.10
C ILE A 26 -6.08 9.16 -0.80
N LEU A 27 -6.58 8.01 -0.32
CA LEU A 27 -7.78 7.38 -0.87
C LEU A 27 -9.03 8.25 -0.67
N GLU A 28 -9.19 8.84 0.52
CA GLU A 28 -10.33 9.69 0.86
C GLU A 28 -10.31 11.02 0.11
N THR A 29 -9.14 11.65 -0.01
CA THR A 29 -8.98 12.94 -0.70
C THR A 29 -9.10 12.82 -2.22
N LYS A 30 -8.93 11.61 -2.78
CA LYS A 30 -8.90 11.32 -4.22
C LYS A 30 -7.90 12.18 -5.02
N GLU A 31 -7.05 12.94 -4.35
CA GLU A 31 -5.95 13.69 -4.95
C GLU A 31 -4.82 12.72 -5.27
N ASP A 32 -4.46 12.65 -6.55
CA ASP A 32 -3.20 12.05 -7.04
C ASP A 32 -2.92 10.58 -6.63
N MET A 33 -3.94 9.79 -6.29
CA MET A 33 -3.82 8.33 -6.09
C MET A 33 -3.52 7.63 -7.42
N THR A 34 -2.25 7.65 -7.82
CA THR A 34 -1.77 6.88 -8.96
C THR A 34 -1.58 5.42 -8.58
N ALA A 35 -1.72 4.51 -9.56
CA ALA A 35 -1.49 3.09 -9.32
C ALA A 35 -0.04 2.77 -8.88
N GLN A 36 0.94 3.55 -9.34
CA GLN A 36 2.34 3.40 -8.92
C GLN A 36 2.51 3.77 -7.45
N LEU A 37 1.86 4.84 -6.99
CA LEU A 37 1.84 5.25 -5.58
C LEU A 37 1.16 4.19 -4.71
N ALA A 38 -0.02 3.73 -5.11
CA ALA A 38 -0.76 2.68 -4.42
C ALA A 38 0.07 1.39 -4.32
N LEU A 39 0.74 1.00 -5.41
CA LEU A 39 1.64 -0.16 -5.45
C LEU A 39 2.84 0.00 -4.51
N ALA A 40 3.50 1.16 -4.51
CA ALA A 40 4.67 1.40 -3.68
C ALA A 40 4.30 1.37 -2.17
N LEU A 41 3.19 2.01 -1.80
CA LEU A 41 2.68 2.03 -0.43
C LEU A 41 2.24 0.64 0.03
N LEU A 42 1.39 -0.05 -0.74
CA LEU A 42 0.90 -1.38 -0.37
C LEU A 42 2.03 -2.40 -0.32
N LYS A 43 3.03 -2.34 -1.22
CA LYS A 43 4.22 -3.20 -1.13
C LYS A 43 4.99 -2.99 0.16
N THR A 44 5.22 -1.73 0.53
CA THR A 44 6.00 -1.40 1.73
C THR A 44 5.27 -1.84 2.99
N ILE A 45 3.96 -1.54 3.08
CA ILE A 45 3.10 -1.98 4.18
C ILE A 45 3.05 -3.50 4.25
N HIS A 46 2.82 -4.18 3.13
CA HIS A 46 2.77 -5.65 3.09
C HIS A 46 4.09 -6.29 3.53
N LYS A 47 5.24 -5.74 3.09
CA LYS A 47 6.56 -6.21 3.50
C LYS A 47 6.76 -6.07 5.01
N GLU A 48 6.38 -4.93 5.59
CA GLU A 48 6.48 -4.70 7.04
C GLU A 48 5.54 -5.62 7.83
N LEU A 49 4.29 -5.79 7.39
CA LEU A 49 3.32 -6.66 8.04
C LEU A 49 3.67 -8.16 7.90
N SER A 50 4.43 -8.53 6.88
CA SER A 50 4.89 -9.90 6.67
C SER A 50 6.14 -10.23 7.50
N GLN A 51 6.73 -9.26 8.21
CA GLN A 51 7.86 -9.54 9.09
C GLN A 51 7.37 -10.32 10.32
N PRO A 52 8.13 -11.35 10.76
CA PRO A 52 7.73 -12.23 11.87
C PRO A 52 7.57 -11.51 13.22
N ASN A 53 8.12 -10.30 13.34
CA ASN A 53 8.04 -9.46 14.53
C ASN A 53 6.77 -8.61 14.61
N VAL A 54 6.01 -8.50 13.50
CA VAL A 54 4.77 -7.73 13.46
C VAL A 54 3.60 -8.67 13.76
N LYS A 55 3.19 -8.71 15.03
CA LYS A 55 2.06 -9.54 15.51
C LYS A 55 0.76 -8.79 15.72
N ASP A 56 0.71 -7.51 15.33
CA ASP A 56 -0.48 -6.69 15.56
C ASP A 56 -1.58 -7.02 14.54
N ARG A 57 -2.48 -7.92 14.96
CA ARG A 57 -3.65 -8.34 14.18
C ARG A 57 -4.55 -7.15 13.81
N SER A 58 -4.57 -6.09 14.61
CA SER A 58 -5.39 -4.90 14.37
C SER A 58 -4.87 -4.13 13.16
N VAL A 59 -3.55 -4.03 13.00
CA VAL A 59 -2.93 -3.38 11.85
C VAL A 59 -3.14 -4.22 10.58
N TYR A 60 -3.08 -5.55 10.69
CA TYR A 60 -3.40 -6.43 9.55
C TYR A 60 -4.86 -6.32 9.13
N LYS A 61 -5.79 -6.26 10.08
CA LYS A 61 -7.22 -6.03 9.79
C LYS A 61 -7.41 -4.69 9.08
N TYR A 62 -6.81 -3.62 9.60
CA TYR A 62 -6.90 -2.30 8.99
C TYR A 62 -6.32 -2.27 7.57
N TYR A 63 -5.21 -2.98 7.33
CA TYR A 63 -4.66 -3.17 5.98
C TYR A 63 -5.64 -3.86 5.03
N ALA A 64 -6.32 -4.92 5.48
CA ALA A 64 -7.33 -5.59 4.67
C ALA A 64 -8.52 -4.67 4.32
N GLU A 65 -8.98 -3.88 5.29
CA GLU A 65 -10.03 -2.87 5.09
C GLU A 65 -9.60 -1.80 4.05
N GLN A 66 -8.34 -1.37 4.06
CA GLN A 66 -7.82 -0.42 3.06
C GLN A 66 -7.72 -1.04 1.65
N ILE A 67 -7.37 -2.32 1.52
CA ILE A 67 -7.41 -3.01 0.22
C ILE A 67 -8.84 -3.07 -0.31
N GLU A 68 -9.79 -3.37 0.56
CA GLU A 68 -11.21 -3.40 0.19
C GLU A 68 -11.69 -2.01 -0.23
N ALA A 69 -11.33 -0.96 0.51
CA ALA A 69 -11.63 0.42 0.13
C ALA A 69 -11.00 0.81 -1.22
N LEU A 70 -9.77 0.34 -1.51
CA LEU A 70 -9.12 0.55 -2.80
C LEU A 70 -9.88 -0.12 -3.95
N ARG A 71 -10.45 -1.31 -3.72
CA ARG A 71 -11.28 -2.02 -4.71
C ARG A 71 -12.46 -1.18 -5.17
N PHE A 72 -13.11 -0.47 -4.25
CA PHE A 72 -14.29 0.34 -4.54
C PHE A 72 -13.92 1.72 -5.11
N ASN A 73 -12.87 2.36 -4.59
CA ASN A 73 -12.54 3.74 -4.94
C ASN A 73 -11.61 3.87 -6.15
N ALA A 74 -10.71 2.90 -6.36
CA ALA A 74 -9.75 2.92 -7.48
C ALA A 74 -9.49 1.49 -8.00
N PRO A 75 -10.49 0.85 -8.64
CA PRO A 75 -10.39 -0.54 -9.11
C PRO A 75 -9.26 -0.74 -10.13
N MET A 76 -8.97 0.25 -10.98
CA MET A 76 -7.86 0.18 -11.94
C MET A 76 -6.49 0.18 -11.24
N ALA A 77 -6.34 0.98 -10.18
CA ALA A 77 -5.12 0.97 -9.37
C ALA A 77 -4.95 -0.38 -8.67
N LEU A 78 -6.02 -0.93 -8.08
CA LEU A 78 -5.98 -2.27 -7.48
C LEU A 78 -5.60 -3.34 -8.51
N GLN A 79 -6.19 -3.30 -9.72
CA GLN A 79 -5.87 -4.25 -10.77
C GLN A 79 -4.38 -4.19 -11.13
N GLN A 80 -3.82 -2.99 -11.33
CA GLN A 80 -2.40 -2.82 -11.62
C GLN A 80 -1.50 -3.29 -10.46
N VAL A 81 -1.94 -3.10 -9.21
CA VAL A 81 -1.23 -3.61 -8.03
C VAL A 81 -1.19 -5.14 -8.02
N VAL A 82 -2.35 -5.78 -8.17
CA VAL A 82 -2.49 -7.24 -8.18
C VAL A 82 -1.72 -7.85 -9.34
N SER A 83 -1.82 -7.28 -10.54
CA SER A 83 -1.05 -7.73 -11.71
C SER A 83 0.46 -7.63 -11.47
N SER A 84 0.92 -6.54 -10.83
CA SER A 84 2.34 -6.37 -10.50
C SER A 84 2.83 -7.37 -9.46
N TRP A 85 2.00 -7.76 -8.50
CA TRP A 85 2.33 -8.83 -7.54
C TRP A 85 2.38 -10.20 -8.20
N HIS A 86 1.45 -10.50 -9.11
CA HIS A 86 1.44 -11.76 -9.85
C HIS A 86 2.68 -11.92 -10.75
N LEU A 87 3.09 -10.84 -11.44
CA LEU A 87 4.31 -10.81 -12.27
C LEU A 87 5.60 -11.06 -11.47
N GLN A 88 5.67 -10.58 -10.22
CA GLN A 88 6.82 -10.83 -9.35
C GLN A 88 6.89 -12.29 -8.90
N LYS A 89 5.75 -12.95 -8.68
CA LYS A 89 5.72 -14.38 -8.36
C LYS A 89 6.21 -15.23 -9.53
N THR A 90 5.77 -14.94 -10.75
CA THR A 90 6.18 -15.70 -11.94
C THR A 90 7.62 -15.44 -12.37
N THR A 91 8.22 -14.31 -11.99
CA THR A 91 9.64 -14.03 -12.23
C THR A 91 10.54 -14.72 -11.19
N ALA A 92 10.05 -14.91 -9.96
CA ALA A 92 10.77 -15.63 -8.91
C ALA A 92 10.88 -17.15 -9.16
N GLU A 93 10.08 -17.71 -10.08
CA GLU A 93 10.12 -19.14 -10.47
C GLU A 93 10.96 -19.41 -11.73
N LYS A 94 11.61 -18.40 -12.31
CA LYS A 94 12.50 -18.53 -13.48
C LYS A 94 13.95 -18.10 -13.22
N GLY A 95 14.34 -17.92 -11.96
CA GLY A 95 15.71 -17.59 -11.54
C GLY A 95 16.41 -18.78 -10.91
#